data_AF-A0A969JNL7-F1
#
_entry.id   AF-A0A969JNL7-F1
#
_cell.length_a   1.000
_cell.length_b   1.000
_cell.length_c   1.000
_cell.angle_alpha   90.00
_cell.angle_beta   90.00
_cell.angle_gamma   90.00
#
_symmetry.space_group_name_H-M   'P 1'
#
loop_
_entity.id
_entity.type
_entity.pdbx_description
1 polymer ?
#
loop_
_entity_poly.entity_id
_entity_poly.type
_entity_poly.pdbx_seq_one_letter_code
_entity_poly.pdbx_strand_id
1 'polypeptide(L)'
;MEEPTEEMMEEKPFEPASLVAPDCDYGGKIKSIEAVDALTVKFTLCKSDPAFESKIAFTPFGIQPEEHIAATGGTGDLLSNPIGTGPWVLESWERGDSLTFKRNEAYWGDMPAFETLVYRWATESTTRLLELQAGTVDMITNVSPDDFATVQADPNLVLIPVANPNTMYLAMTNTFAPFDDVRVRQAVAMGIDRQRIIDTFYPAGSEVASHFTPCSLPNGCEGEPWYDFNPGAARDLLADAGFPEGFSTSIFYRDVVRGYLPEVSSVAVEFQTQLRENLGIEAEVIVMESGEFIAESTTGQLDGFYLLGWGADYPHVTNFLDYHFGVGTVQFGNAFDEIVNPLLEASIIADVATAAPLYAEANNMIRELVPMVPISHAASAAAARADLGNAHYPPFGAPQFNLIDPGKDTLVYMQNAEPISLYCADESDGESLSPCQQVVETLLQYKIDSGETVPALATGCTPNADSTEFVCNLREGVTFHDGSTFDANDVVASWAAGLDAANPFHVGNTGTFTYYAYLWDGFINPPPE
;
A
#
# COMPACT_ATOMS: atom_id res chain seq x y z
N MET A 1 -51.31 21.59 35.53
CA MET A 1 -50.48 21.81 34.35
C MET A 1 -49.16 22.32 34.88
N GLU A 2 -48.25 21.40 35.17
CA GLU A 2 -46.83 21.70 35.38
C GLU A 2 -46.16 21.28 34.08
N GLU A 3 -45.52 22.25 33.40
CA GLU A 3 -44.63 21.98 32.29
C GLU A 3 -43.34 21.33 32.84
N PRO A 4 -42.78 20.32 32.18
CA PRO A 4 -41.49 19.80 32.57
C PRO A 4 -40.42 20.80 32.10
N THR A 5 -39.61 21.26 33.05
CA THR A 5 -38.38 22.01 32.80
C THR A 5 -37.39 21.12 32.06
N GLU A 6 -37.01 21.52 30.84
CA GLU A 6 -35.82 21.02 30.16
C GLU A 6 -34.60 21.26 31.06
N GLU A 7 -34.04 20.17 31.61
CA GLU A 7 -32.66 20.19 32.09
C GLU A 7 -31.77 20.40 30.86
N MET A 8 -31.31 21.63 30.65
CA MET A 8 -30.19 21.91 29.77
C MET A 8 -28.99 21.12 30.30
N MET A 9 -28.67 19.99 29.67
CA MET A 9 -27.41 19.30 29.92
C MET A 9 -26.28 20.30 29.60
N GLU A 10 -25.53 20.67 30.62
CA GLU A 10 -24.33 21.49 30.49
C GLU A 10 -23.33 20.70 29.65
N GLU A 11 -23.09 21.10 28.40
CA GLU A 11 -22.02 20.54 27.58
C GLU A 11 -20.70 20.73 28.31
N LYS A 12 -19.98 19.63 28.54
CA LYS A 12 -18.62 19.71 29.11
C LYS A 12 -17.76 20.55 28.16
N PRO A 13 -16.92 21.47 28.69
CA PRO A 13 -15.99 22.21 27.86
C PRO A 13 -15.04 21.23 27.16
N PHE A 14 -14.78 21.48 25.87
CA PHE A 14 -13.81 20.70 25.09
C PHE A 14 -12.42 20.80 25.74
N GLU A 15 -11.83 19.66 26.07
CA GLU A 15 -10.47 19.55 26.61
C GLU A 15 -9.55 19.05 25.48
N PRO A 16 -8.69 19.91 24.89
CA PRO A 16 -7.88 19.55 23.74
C PRO A 16 -6.80 18.52 24.10
N ALA A 17 -6.76 17.42 23.36
CA ALA A 17 -5.69 16.43 23.40
C ALA A 17 -4.49 16.84 22.53
N SER A 18 -3.31 16.33 22.89
CA SER A 18 -2.10 16.52 22.09
C SER A 18 -1.16 15.33 22.24
N LEU A 19 -0.55 14.94 21.13
CA LEU A 19 0.60 14.05 21.07
C LEU A 19 1.83 14.88 20.71
N VAL A 20 2.90 14.85 21.51
CA VAL A 20 4.05 15.76 21.34
C VAL A 20 5.37 15.04 21.63
N ALA A 21 6.29 15.06 20.65
CA ALA A 21 7.68 14.68 20.84
C ALA A 21 8.42 15.80 21.61
N PRO A 22 9.33 15.48 22.55
CA PRO A 22 10.16 16.45 23.26
C PRO A 22 10.97 17.35 22.31
N ASP A 23 11.54 16.75 21.26
CA ASP A 23 12.28 17.41 20.20
C ASP A 23 12.32 16.50 18.94
N CYS A 24 12.97 16.98 17.88
CA CYS A 24 13.03 16.27 16.60
C CYS A 24 14.11 15.19 16.52
N ASP A 25 14.92 15.03 17.56
CA ASP A 25 15.91 13.95 17.65
C ASP A 25 15.39 12.78 18.50
N TYR A 26 14.21 12.91 19.12
CA TYR A 26 13.61 11.93 20.02
C TYR A 26 12.96 10.74 19.30
N GLY A 27 12.33 10.97 18.14
CA GLY A 27 11.56 9.96 17.41
C GLY A 27 11.52 10.24 15.91
N GLY A 28 10.43 9.85 15.26
CA GLY A 28 10.20 10.03 13.83
C GLY A 28 9.90 11.47 13.40
N LYS A 29 9.33 11.59 12.20
CA LYS A 29 9.05 12.84 11.48
C LYS A 29 7.94 13.67 12.12
N ILE A 30 6.95 13.06 12.77
CA ILE A 30 5.88 13.80 13.45
C ILE A 30 6.43 14.39 14.76
N LYS A 31 6.40 15.72 14.88
CA LYS A 31 6.74 16.44 16.12
C LYS A 31 5.55 16.57 17.05
N SER A 32 4.40 16.98 16.51
CA SER A 32 3.16 17.08 17.29
C SER A 32 1.92 16.85 16.46
N ILE A 33 0.87 16.39 17.12
CA ILE A 33 -0.51 16.36 16.64
C ILE A 33 -1.35 16.97 17.76
N GLU A 34 -2.02 18.08 17.46
CA GLU A 34 -2.69 18.90 18.47
C GLU A 34 -4.14 19.15 18.05
N ALA A 35 -5.09 18.80 18.91
CA ALA A 35 -6.43 19.33 18.83
C ALA A 35 -6.39 20.80 19.24
N VAL A 36 -6.54 21.72 18.27
CA VAL A 36 -6.55 23.16 18.53
C VAL A 36 -7.89 23.57 19.14
N ASP A 37 -8.97 22.99 18.60
CA ASP A 37 -10.33 23.00 19.10
C ASP A 37 -11.05 21.74 18.58
N ALA A 38 -12.33 21.56 18.90
CA ALA A 38 -13.10 20.37 18.55
C ALA A 38 -13.12 20.05 17.04
N LEU A 39 -12.93 21.03 16.17
CA LEU A 39 -13.01 20.87 14.72
C LEU A 39 -11.70 21.23 14.00
N THR A 40 -10.59 21.33 14.73
CA THR A 40 -9.30 21.74 14.15
C THR A 40 -8.17 20.91 14.71
N VAL A 41 -7.46 20.19 13.83
CA VAL A 41 -6.23 19.46 14.17
C VAL A 41 -5.04 20.10 13.49
N LYS A 42 -3.96 20.30 14.22
CA LYS A 42 -2.67 20.75 13.69
C LYS A 42 -1.65 19.63 13.78
N PHE A 43 -1.01 19.33 12.64
CA PHE A 43 0.18 18.49 12.58
C PHE A 43 1.42 19.37 12.45
N THR A 44 2.47 19.05 13.20
CA THR A 44 3.79 19.67 13.09
C THR A 44 4.82 18.59 12.79
N LEU A 45 5.64 18.81 11.76
CA LEU A 45 6.67 17.89 11.30
C LEU A 45 8.07 18.41 11.65
N CYS A 46 9.00 17.49 11.85
CA CYS A 46 10.41 17.80 12.06
C CYS A 46 11.16 18.13 10.77
N LYS A 47 10.63 17.70 9.62
CA LYS A 47 11.13 17.98 8.28
C LYS A 47 9.96 18.17 7.33
N SER A 48 10.17 18.92 6.25
CA SER A 48 9.19 19.07 5.17
C SER A 48 8.77 17.70 4.62
N ASP A 49 7.48 17.50 4.37
CA ASP A 49 6.97 16.33 3.67
C ASP A 49 5.92 16.74 2.63
N PRO A 50 6.33 16.96 1.37
CA PRO A 50 5.42 17.29 0.28
C PRO A 50 4.34 16.24 0.01
N ALA A 51 4.53 15.00 0.46
CA ALA A 51 3.58 13.91 0.31
C ALA A 51 2.63 13.77 1.51
N PHE A 52 2.67 14.68 2.49
CA PHE A 52 1.87 14.60 3.72
C PHE A 52 0.38 14.35 3.46
N GLU A 53 -0.24 15.16 2.60
CA GLU A 53 -1.68 15.04 2.31
C GLU A 53 -2.03 13.69 1.68
N SER A 54 -1.18 13.19 0.77
CA SER A 54 -1.34 11.86 0.18
C SER A 54 -1.18 10.77 1.23
N LYS A 55 -0.19 10.87 2.12
CA LYS A 55 0.01 9.89 3.20
C LYS A 55 -1.17 9.82 4.15
N ILE A 56 -1.69 10.96 4.64
CA ILE A 56 -2.84 10.95 5.57
C ILE A 56 -4.16 10.53 4.92
N ALA A 57 -4.21 10.46 3.59
CA ALA A 57 -5.34 9.92 2.86
C ALA A 57 -5.35 8.38 2.79
N PHE A 58 -4.27 7.74 3.25
CA PHE A 58 -4.10 6.30 3.19
C PHE A 58 -4.84 5.58 4.33
N THR A 59 -5.52 4.49 3.99
CA THR A 59 -6.45 3.73 4.86
C THR A 59 -5.96 3.40 6.27
N PRO A 60 -4.68 3.05 6.52
CA PRO A 60 -4.18 2.80 7.88
C PRO A 60 -4.32 3.98 8.84
N PHE A 61 -4.51 5.20 8.33
CA PHE A 61 -4.73 6.42 9.13
C PHE A 61 -6.21 6.72 9.37
N GLY A 62 -7.09 5.74 9.17
CA GLY A 62 -8.52 5.85 9.45
C GLY A 62 -8.80 6.15 10.93
N ILE A 63 -9.78 7.01 11.17
CA ILE A 63 -10.10 7.52 12.51
C ILE A 63 -11.16 6.65 13.18
N GLN A 64 -10.95 6.37 14.47
CA GLN A 64 -11.86 5.64 15.35
C GLN A 64 -12.12 6.45 16.62
N PRO A 65 -13.24 6.18 17.34
CA PRO A 65 -13.56 6.92 18.55
C PRO A 65 -12.55 6.63 19.66
N GLU A 66 -12.10 7.68 20.35
CA GLU A 66 -11.17 7.56 21.48
C GLU A 66 -11.67 6.54 22.52
N GLU A 67 -12.96 6.60 22.86
CA GLU A 67 -13.55 5.71 23.86
C GLU A 67 -13.52 4.25 23.41
N HIS A 68 -13.65 3.96 22.12
CA HIS A 68 -13.60 2.59 21.61
C HIS A 68 -12.17 2.04 21.65
N ILE A 69 -11.19 2.83 21.24
CA ILE A 69 -9.76 2.48 21.37
C ILE A 69 -9.44 2.19 22.85
N ALA A 70 -9.87 3.06 23.76
CA ALA A 70 -9.61 2.91 25.19
C ALA A 70 -10.35 1.70 25.81
N ALA A 71 -11.61 1.47 25.44
CA ALA A 71 -12.42 0.37 25.98
C ALA A 71 -11.90 -1.00 25.55
N THR A 72 -11.29 -1.09 24.38
CA THR A 72 -10.73 -2.33 23.81
C THR A 72 -9.25 -2.54 24.17
N GLY A 73 -8.59 -1.52 24.71
CA GLY A 73 -7.16 -1.55 25.01
C GLY A 73 -6.29 -1.59 23.75
N GLY A 74 -6.79 -1.10 22.62
CA GLY A 74 -6.06 -1.11 21.35
C GLY A 74 -5.97 -2.48 20.65
N THR A 75 -6.78 -3.45 21.04
CA THR A 75 -6.79 -4.83 20.47
C THR A 75 -8.17 -5.49 20.66
N GLY A 76 -8.28 -6.82 20.55
CA GLY A 76 -9.51 -7.55 20.87
C GLY A 76 -10.66 -7.21 19.94
N ASP A 77 -11.73 -6.61 20.47
CA ASP A 77 -12.90 -6.21 19.67
C ASP A 77 -12.52 -5.19 18.59
N LEU A 78 -11.49 -4.37 18.78
CA LEU A 78 -11.00 -3.44 17.75
C LEU A 78 -10.56 -4.15 16.47
N LEU A 79 -10.07 -5.39 16.59
CA LEU A 79 -9.55 -6.21 15.49
C LEU A 79 -10.66 -6.87 14.67
N SER A 80 -11.88 -6.94 15.18
CA SER A 80 -12.95 -7.76 14.59
C SER A 80 -14.34 -7.13 14.61
N ASN A 81 -14.50 -6.01 15.31
CA ASN A 81 -15.70 -5.19 15.40
C ASN A 81 -15.32 -3.70 15.51
N PRO A 82 -14.62 -3.15 14.50
CA PRO A 82 -14.23 -1.74 14.49
C PRO A 82 -15.45 -0.81 14.45
N ILE A 83 -15.27 0.40 14.98
CA ILE A 83 -16.25 1.48 14.95
C ILE A 83 -15.63 2.65 14.18
N GLY A 84 -16.32 3.15 13.16
CA GLY A 84 -15.85 4.28 12.38
C GLY A 84 -16.99 5.21 11.97
N THR A 85 -16.72 6.08 11.00
CA THR A 85 -17.67 7.06 10.44
C THR A 85 -18.20 6.65 9.07
N GLY A 86 -17.65 5.56 8.52
CA GLY A 86 -17.82 5.17 7.13
C GLY A 86 -19.23 4.73 6.74
N PRO A 87 -19.46 4.47 5.44
CA PRO A 87 -20.79 4.16 4.91
C PRO A 87 -21.33 2.80 5.33
N TRP A 88 -20.49 1.91 5.86
CA TRP A 88 -20.84 0.54 6.19
C TRP A 88 -20.53 0.22 7.65
N VAL A 89 -21.51 -0.36 8.34
CA VAL A 89 -21.37 -0.86 9.71
C VAL A 89 -21.22 -2.37 9.65
N LEU A 90 -20.20 -2.93 10.30
CA LEU A 90 -20.05 -4.37 10.39
C LEU A 90 -21.26 -4.98 11.12
N GLU A 91 -21.88 -5.99 10.51
CA GLU A 91 -22.97 -6.75 11.12
C GLU A 91 -22.47 -8.11 11.62
N SER A 92 -21.68 -8.82 10.81
CA SER A 92 -21.12 -10.12 11.20
C SER A 92 -19.83 -10.45 10.47
N TRP A 93 -19.00 -11.24 11.14
CA TRP A 93 -17.85 -11.92 10.55
C TRP A 93 -17.96 -13.43 10.77
N GLU A 94 -18.34 -14.14 9.71
CA GLU A 94 -18.34 -15.60 9.68
C GLU A 94 -16.96 -16.10 9.25
N ARG A 95 -16.10 -16.39 10.24
CA ARG A 95 -14.70 -16.79 10.02
C ARG A 95 -14.57 -17.93 9.01
N GLY A 96 -13.72 -17.75 8.01
CA GLY A 96 -13.51 -18.68 6.89
C GLY A 96 -14.56 -18.62 5.77
N ASP A 97 -15.63 -17.84 5.90
CA ASP A 97 -16.70 -17.73 4.88
C ASP A 97 -16.95 -16.30 4.37
N SER A 98 -17.37 -15.36 5.23
CA SER A 98 -17.84 -14.04 4.79
C SER A 98 -17.81 -12.95 5.87
N LEU A 99 -17.86 -11.70 5.42
CA LEU A 99 -18.24 -10.52 6.22
C LEU A 99 -19.55 -9.96 5.67
N THR A 100 -20.46 -9.61 6.57
CA THR A 100 -21.68 -8.87 6.23
C THR A 100 -21.67 -7.51 6.88
N PHE A 101 -21.91 -6.47 6.08
CA PHE A 101 -22.09 -5.11 6.52
C PHE A 101 -23.49 -4.62 6.18
N LYS A 102 -24.01 -3.74 7.03
CA LYS A 102 -25.24 -2.99 6.78
C LYS A 102 -24.93 -1.53 6.50
N ARG A 103 -25.77 -0.88 5.72
CA ARG A 103 -25.66 0.57 5.46
C ARG A 103 -25.69 1.36 6.78
N ASN A 104 -24.81 2.33 6.90
CA ASN A 104 -24.85 3.35 7.95
C ASN A 104 -25.95 4.37 7.61
N GLU A 105 -27.11 4.26 8.26
CA GLU A 105 -28.25 5.19 8.04
C GLU A 105 -27.96 6.63 8.50
N ALA A 106 -26.91 6.84 9.29
CA ALA A 106 -26.44 8.15 9.72
C ALA A 106 -25.21 8.64 8.92
N TYR A 107 -24.87 7.98 7.79
CA TYR A 107 -23.69 8.34 7.02
C TYR A 107 -23.75 9.79 6.54
N TRP A 108 -22.65 10.51 6.75
CA TRP A 108 -22.55 11.95 6.49
C TRP A 108 -22.26 12.26 5.01
N GLY A 109 -21.73 11.30 4.27
CA GLY A 109 -21.36 11.42 2.85
C GLY A 109 -22.44 10.94 1.87
N ASP A 110 -22.01 10.49 0.70
CA ASP A 110 -22.90 9.94 -0.32
C ASP A 110 -23.46 8.58 0.12
N MET A 111 -24.75 8.57 0.45
CA MET A 111 -25.45 7.41 1.00
C MET A 111 -25.47 6.23 0.01
N PRO A 112 -25.12 4.99 0.45
CA PRO A 112 -25.23 3.81 -0.39
C PRO A 112 -26.64 3.57 -0.96
N ALA A 113 -26.69 3.20 -2.24
CA ALA A 113 -27.93 2.89 -2.95
C ALA A 113 -28.60 1.57 -2.52
N PHE A 114 -27.92 0.75 -1.72
CA PHE A 114 -28.35 -0.58 -1.29
C PHE A 114 -28.08 -0.76 0.22
N GLU A 115 -28.63 -1.81 0.81
CA GLU A 115 -28.70 -1.98 2.27
C GLU A 115 -27.60 -2.89 2.83
N THR A 116 -27.12 -3.86 2.05
CA THR A 116 -26.21 -4.90 2.54
C THR A 116 -24.99 -5.06 1.62
N LEU A 117 -23.79 -4.94 2.18
CA LEU A 117 -22.53 -5.25 1.51
C LEU A 117 -21.98 -6.55 2.08
N VAL A 118 -21.70 -7.52 1.22
CA VAL A 118 -21.12 -8.81 1.61
C VAL A 118 -19.75 -8.96 0.98
N TYR A 119 -18.74 -9.24 1.79
CA TYR A 119 -17.45 -9.73 1.32
C TYR A 119 -17.42 -11.26 1.43
N ARG A 120 -16.99 -11.90 0.34
CA ARG A 120 -16.60 -13.31 0.30
C ARG A 120 -15.16 -13.41 -0.18
N TRP A 121 -14.57 -14.58 -0.06
CA TRP A 121 -13.23 -14.83 -0.58
C TRP A 121 -13.09 -16.20 -1.23
N ALA A 122 -12.20 -16.27 -2.21
CA ALA A 122 -11.70 -17.51 -2.78
C ALA A 122 -10.27 -17.28 -3.28
N THR A 123 -9.36 -18.18 -2.92
CA THR A 123 -7.93 -18.09 -3.25
C THR A 123 -7.71 -18.14 -4.76
N GLU A 124 -8.33 -19.11 -5.43
CA GLU A 124 -8.17 -19.34 -6.86
C GLU A 124 -8.96 -18.32 -7.69
N SER A 125 -8.26 -17.60 -8.58
CA SER A 125 -8.85 -16.61 -9.49
C SER A 125 -9.96 -17.20 -10.37
N THR A 126 -9.78 -18.43 -10.85
CA THR A 126 -10.79 -19.15 -11.61
C THR A 126 -12.07 -19.37 -10.80
N THR A 127 -11.98 -19.67 -9.50
CA THR A 127 -13.16 -19.83 -8.64
C THR A 127 -13.93 -18.52 -8.53
N ARG A 128 -13.22 -17.39 -8.32
CA ARG A 128 -13.85 -16.05 -8.29
C ARG A 128 -14.57 -15.74 -9.61
N LEU A 129 -13.95 -16.01 -10.74
CA LEU A 129 -14.56 -15.78 -12.06
C LEU A 129 -15.80 -16.66 -12.30
N LEU A 130 -15.75 -17.93 -11.90
CA LEU A 130 -16.90 -18.84 -12.02
C LEU A 130 -18.10 -18.37 -11.18
N GLU A 131 -17.86 -17.86 -9.97
CA GLU A 131 -18.91 -17.27 -9.13
C GLU A 131 -19.50 -16.00 -9.78
N LEU A 132 -18.65 -15.16 -10.39
CA LEU A 132 -19.12 -13.96 -11.11
C LEU A 132 -19.97 -14.33 -12.32
N GLN A 133 -19.54 -15.29 -13.12
CA GLN A 133 -20.29 -15.81 -14.28
C GLN A 133 -21.60 -16.49 -13.87
N ALA A 134 -21.63 -17.13 -12.70
CA ALA A 134 -22.85 -17.70 -12.13
C ALA A 134 -23.80 -16.63 -11.58
N GLY A 135 -23.35 -15.39 -11.40
CA GLY A 135 -24.10 -14.29 -10.80
C GLY A 135 -24.30 -14.42 -9.29
N THR A 136 -23.51 -15.28 -8.62
CA THR A 136 -23.52 -15.43 -7.16
C THR A 136 -22.70 -14.34 -6.47
N VAL A 137 -21.83 -13.65 -7.22
CA VAL A 137 -21.14 -12.42 -6.82
C VAL A 137 -21.31 -11.36 -7.89
N ASP A 138 -21.21 -10.08 -7.50
CA ASP A 138 -21.43 -8.94 -8.39
C ASP A 138 -20.13 -8.35 -8.92
N MET A 139 -19.05 -8.49 -8.15
CA MET A 139 -17.72 -7.96 -8.48
C MET A 139 -16.63 -8.82 -7.83
N ILE A 140 -15.50 -8.99 -8.51
CA ILE A 140 -14.34 -9.74 -8.06
C ILE A 140 -13.06 -8.93 -8.27
N THR A 141 -12.04 -9.18 -7.44
CA THR A 141 -10.67 -8.67 -7.68
C THR A 141 -9.76 -9.74 -8.31
N ASN A 142 -8.62 -9.28 -8.85
CA ASN A 142 -7.53 -10.09 -9.37
C ASN A 142 -8.00 -11.17 -10.36
N VAL A 143 -8.58 -10.73 -11.47
CA VAL A 143 -8.87 -11.61 -12.61
C VAL A 143 -7.53 -12.20 -13.10
N SER A 144 -7.51 -13.49 -13.44
CA SER A 144 -6.32 -14.09 -14.04
C SER A 144 -6.02 -13.42 -15.39
N PRO A 145 -4.75 -13.10 -15.72
CA PRO A 145 -4.37 -12.60 -17.04
C PRO A 145 -4.95 -13.43 -18.20
N ASP A 146 -4.93 -14.75 -18.07
CA ASP A 146 -5.45 -15.70 -19.07
C ASP A 146 -6.96 -15.56 -19.30
N ASP A 147 -7.69 -15.04 -18.31
CA ASP A 147 -9.14 -14.89 -18.34
C ASP A 147 -9.60 -13.50 -18.81
N PHE A 148 -8.70 -12.54 -19.07
CA PHE A 148 -9.09 -11.19 -19.51
C PHE A 148 -9.91 -11.23 -20.80
N ALA A 149 -9.47 -12.02 -21.78
CA ALA A 149 -10.18 -12.18 -23.04
C ALA A 149 -11.55 -12.86 -22.85
N THR A 150 -11.64 -13.81 -21.90
CA THR A 150 -12.90 -14.48 -21.53
C THR A 150 -13.89 -13.47 -20.96
N VAL A 151 -13.46 -12.64 -20.00
CA VAL A 151 -14.31 -11.59 -19.40
C VAL A 151 -14.74 -10.56 -20.45
N GLN A 152 -13.82 -10.07 -21.28
CA GLN A 152 -14.13 -9.08 -22.32
C GLN A 152 -15.07 -9.61 -23.41
N ALA A 153 -15.08 -10.93 -23.65
CA ALA A 153 -15.97 -11.56 -24.62
C ALA A 153 -17.36 -11.88 -24.07
N ASP A 154 -17.55 -11.89 -22.74
CA ASP A 154 -18.85 -12.12 -22.11
C ASP A 154 -19.65 -10.80 -22.04
N PRO A 155 -20.80 -10.69 -22.75
CA PRO A 155 -21.59 -9.47 -22.74
C PRO A 155 -22.25 -9.15 -21.38
N ASN A 156 -22.24 -10.09 -20.43
CA ASN A 156 -22.79 -9.89 -19.09
C ASN A 156 -21.73 -9.41 -18.09
N LEU A 157 -20.46 -9.31 -18.49
CA LEU A 157 -19.36 -8.90 -17.63
C LEU A 157 -18.68 -7.65 -18.17
N VAL A 158 -17.99 -6.95 -17.28
CA VAL A 158 -17.08 -5.86 -17.60
C VAL A 158 -15.74 -6.11 -16.92
N LEU A 159 -14.65 -6.02 -17.68
CA LEU A 159 -13.30 -6.00 -17.14
C LEU A 159 -12.98 -4.57 -16.69
N ILE A 160 -12.53 -4.40 -15.45
CA ILE A 160 -12.26 -3.11 -14.82
C ILE A 160 -10.74 -3.02 -14.59
N PRO A 161 -10.01 -2.22 -15.39
CA PRO A 161 -8.58 -2.03 -15.18
C PRO A 161 -8.28 -1.46 -13.78
N VAL A 162 -7.27 -2.01 -13.11
CA VAL A 162 -6.76 -1.51 -11.83
C VAL A 162 -5.48 -0.74 -12.12
N ALA A 163 -5.55 0.58 -12.05
CA ALA A 163 -4.47 1.49 -12.44
C ALA A 163 -3.50 1.83 -11.28
N ASN A 164 -3.29 0.90 -10.35
CA ASN A 164 -2.32 1.07 -9.28
C ASN A 164 -0.88 0.97 -9.84
N PRO A 165 -0.04 2.03 -9.71
CA PRO A 165 1.37 1.95 -10.10
C PRO A 165 2.06 0.82 -9.34
N ASN A 166 2.81 -0.03 -10.03
CA ASN A 166 3.48 -1.17 -9.42
C ASN A 166 4.79 -1.52 -10.12
N THR A 167 5.66 -2.26 -9.45
CA THR A 167 6.89 -2.81 -10.03
C THR A 167 7.10 -4.26 -9.61
N MET A 168 7.59 -5.09 -10.52
CA MET A 168 8.12 -6.42 -10.23
C MET A 168 9.63 -6.42 -10.45
N TYR A 169 10.35 -7.10 -9.56
CA TYR A 169 11.79 -7.16 -9.62
C TYR A 169 12.42 -8.50 -9.27
N LEU A 170 13.58 -8.72 -9.90
CA LEU A 170 14.55 -9.72 -9.47
C LEU A 170 15.57 -9.02 -8.58
N ALA A 171 15.56 -9.31 -7.29
CA ALA A 171 16.44 -8.69 -6.33
C ALA A 171 17.64 -9.58 -5.97
N MET A 172 18.66 -8.92 -5.42
CA MET A 172 19.90 -9.51 -4.91
C MET A 172 20.28 -8.77 -3.64
N THR A 173 21.03 -9.42 -2.76
CA THR A 173 21.53 -8.79 -1.54
C THR A 173 23.05 -8.59 -1.67
N ASN A 174 23.49 -7.33 -1.74
CA ASN A 174 24.88 -6.98 -2.08
C ASN A 174 25.93 -7.32 -0.99
N THR A 175 25.51 -7.88 0.14
CA THR A 175 26.39 -8.36 1.22
C THR A 175 26.78 -9.83 1.06
N PHE A 176 26.17 -10.55 0.13
CA PHE A 176 26.49 -11.94 -0.17
C PHE A 176 27.27 -12.05 -1.47
N ALA A 177 28.35 -12.83 -1.46
CA ALA A 177 29.05 -13.17 -2.69
C ALA A 177 28.21 -14.14 -3.54
N PRO A 178 28.20 -14.01 -4.89
CA PRO A 178 28.99 -13.07 -5.70
C PRO A 178 28.29 -11.73 -5.98
N PHE A 179 27.15 -11.45 -5.34
CA PHE A 179 26.37 -10.23 -5.56
C PHE A 179 27.01 -8.98 -4.94
N ASP A 180 28.06 -9.12 -4.14
CA ASP A 180 28.91 -8.02 -3.66
C ASP A 180 29.68 -7.32 -4.79
N ASP A 181 29.93 -8.02 -5.90
CA ASP A 181 30.53 -7.43 -7.10
C ASP A 181 29.46 -6.80 -8.02
N VAL A 182 29.52 -5.47 -8.20
CA VAL A 182 28.60 -4.73 -9.08
C VAL A 182 28.62 -5.23 -10.52
N ARG A 183 29.75 -5.78 -11.00
CA ARG A 183 29.86 -6.31 -12.37
C ARG A 183 29.01 -7.57 -12.55
N VAL A 184 28.86 -8.39 -11.51
CA VAL A 184 27.96 -9.55 -11.52
C VAL A 184 26.52 -9.07 -11.60
N ARG A 185 26.14 -8.07 -10.80
CA ARG A 185 24.78 -7.52 -10.81
C ARG A 185 24.44 -6.87 -12.16
N GLN A 186 25.35 -6.07 -12.73
CA GLN A 186 25.20 -5.50 -14.08
C GLN A 186 25.09 -6.57 -15.17
N ALA A 187 25.85 -7.67 -15.06
CA ALA A 187 25.70 -8.79 -15.98
C ALA A 187 24.31 -9.42 -15.89
N VAL A 188 23.77 -9.63 -14.69
CA VAL A 188 22.39 -10.11 -14.51
C VAL A 188 21.39 -9.13 -15.14
N ALA A 189 21.53 -7.83 -14.90
CA ALA A 189 20.63 -6.81 -15.48
C ALA A 189 20.57 -6.83 -17.01
N MET A 190 21.70 -7.10 -17.69
CA MET A 190 21.77 -7.25 -19.15
C MET A 190 21.43 -8.66 -19.65
N GLY A 191 21.53 -9.67 -18.79
CA GLY A 191 21.40 -11.08 -19.13
C GLY A 191 19.97 -11.62 -19.10
N ILE A 192 19.01 -10.84 -18.60
CA ILE A 192 17.59 -11.21 -18.55
C ILE A 192 16.85 -10.55 -19.72
N ASP A 193 16.20 -11.38 -20.54
CA ASP A 193 15.23 -10.99 -21.55
C ASP A 193 13.89 -10.69 -20.87
N ARG A 194 13.76 -9.44 -20.41
CA ARG A 194 12.58 -8.94 -19.70
C ARG A 194 11.34 -8.90 -20.61
N GLN A 195 11.52 -8.58 -21.89
CA GLN A 195 10.41 -8.54 -22.85
C GLN A 195 9.79 -9.93 -23.01
N ARG A 196 10.60 -11.00 -23.11
CA ARG A 196 10.11 -12.37 -23.20
C ARG A 196 9.27 -12.78 -21.99
N ILE A 197 9.65 -12.34 -20.79
CA ILE A 197 8.88 -12.59 -19.56
C ILE A 197 7.49 -11.93 -19.68
N ILE A 198 7.43 -10.67 -20.11
CA ILE A 198 6.17 -9.93 -20.23
C ILE A 198 5.27 -10.51 -21.32
N ASP A 199 5.82 -10.78 -22.50
CA ASP A 199 5.06 -11.35 -23.61
C ASP A 199 4.48 -12.73 -23.30
N THR A 200 5.07 -13.47 -22.36
CA THR A 200 4.68 -14.85 -22.04
C THR A 200 3.76 -14.95 -20.83
N PHE A 201 3.99 -14.14 -19.78
CA PHE A 201 3.36 -14.35 -18.47
C PHE A 201 2.50 -13.19 -17.97
N TYR A 202 2.48 -12.06 -18.69
CA TYR A 202 1.78 -10.87 -18.25
C TYR A 202 0.63 -10.50 -19.20
N PRO A 203 -0.48 -9.95 -18.69
CA PRO A 203 -1.59 -9.54 -19.52
C PRO A 203 -1.23 -8.36 -20.41
N ALA A 204 -1.98 -8.20 -21.49
CA ALA A 204 -1.93 -7.01 -22.33
C ALA A 204 -2.12 -5.73 -21.49
N GLY A 205 -1.29 -4.73 -21.76
CA GLY A 205 -1.23 -3.49 -20.97
C GLY A 205 -0.10 -3.47 -19.94
N SER A 206 0.56 -4.61 -19.69
CA SER A 206 1.81 -4.66 -18.92
C SER A 206 2.98 -4.15 -19.76
N GLU A 207 3.96 -3.52 -19.12
CA GLU A 207 5.12 -2.95 -19.77
C GLU A 207 6.44 -3.42 -19.14
N VAL A 208 7.49 -3.51 -19.95
CA VAL A 208 8.85 -3.71 -19.44
C VAL A 208 9.27 -2.45 -18.70
N ALA A 209 9.70 -2.61 -17.45
CA ALA A 209 10.07 -1.48 -16.61
C ALA A 209 11.30 -0.75 -17.17
N SER A 210 11.14 0.53 -17.51
CA SER A 210 12.26 1.38 -17.91
C SER A 210 13.05 1.91 -16.71
N HIS A 211 12.39 2.03 -15.55
CA HIS A 211 12.95 2.49 -14.28
C HIS A 211 12.36 1.65 -13.15
N PHE A 212 12.85 1.80 -11.92
CA PHE A 212 12.25 1.14 -10.76
C PHE A 212 10.80 1.59 -10.53
N THR A 213 10.58 2.90 -10.60
CA THR A 213 9.29 3.53 -10.39
C THR A 213 8.58 3.73 -11.74
N PRO A 214 7.26 3.43 -11.83
CA PRO A 214 6.48 3.68 -13.05
C PRO A 214 6.49 5.16 -13.47
N CYS A 215 6.49 5.40 -14.80
CA CYS A 215 6.36 6.74 -15.38
C CYS A 215 5.01 7.42 -15.11
N SER A 216 4.01 6.67 -14.64
CA SER A 216 2.71 7.23 -14.25
C SER A 216 2.79 8.12 -13.01
N LEU A 217 3.86 8.02 -12.23
CA LEU A 217 4.14 8.89 -11.10
C LEU A 217 5.10 10.03 -11.51
N PRO A 218 4.81 11.29 -11.15
CA PRO A 218 5.74 12.40 -11.33
C PRO A 218 7.12 12.07 -10.76
N ASN A 219 8.18 12.43 -11.50
CA ASN A 219 9.59 12.13 -11.19
C ASN A 219 9.97 10.63 -11.13
N GLY A 220 9.04 9.70 -11.42
CA GLY A 220 9.30 8.26 -11.30
C GLY A 220 10.33 7.72 -12.28
N CYS A 221 10.36 8.26 -13.50
CA CYS A 221 11.21 7.77 -14.58
C CYS A 221 12.13 8.83 -15.19
N GLU A 222 12.61 9.74 -14.34
CA GLU A 222 13.67 10.70 -14.70
C GLU A 222 15.01 9.98 -14.87
N GLY A 223 15.85 10.47 -15.78
CA GLY A 223 17.17 9.90 -16.05
C GLY A 223 17.20 8.93 -17.23
N GLU A 224 18.19 8.05 -17.24
CA GLU A 224 18.44 7.08 -18.31
C GLU A 224 17.68 5.77 -18.06
N PRO A 225 17.05 5.19 -19.10
CA PRO A 225 16.32 3.94 -18.95
C PRO A 225 17.24 2.75 -18.66
N TRP A 226 16.65 1.70 -18.11
CA TRP A 226 17.32 0.46 -17.76
C TRP A 226 18.01 -0.22 -18.95
N TYR A 227 18.95 -1.13 -18.67
CA TYR A 227 19.69 -1.86 -19.68
C TYR A 227 18.81 -2.65 -20.66
N ASP A 228 19.19 -2.62 -21.94
CA ASP A 228 18.67 -3.54 -22.95
C ASP A 228 19.19 -4.97 -22.71
N PHE A 229 18.44 -5.96 -23.20
CA PHE A 229 18.87 -7.35 -23.17
C PHE A 229 20.11 -7.55 -24.07
N ASN A 230 21.24 -7.87 -23.46
CA ASN A 230 22.52 -8.12 -24.11
C ASN A 230 23.30 -9.24 -23.41
N PRO A 231 22.96 -10.51 -23.68
CA PRO A 231 23.58 -11.64 -23.00
C PRO A 231 25.06 -11.83 -23.40
N GLY A 232 25.50 -11.25 -24.52
CA GLY A 232 26.92 -11.23 -24.90
C GLY A 232 27.76 -10.38 -23.95
N ALA A 233 27.39 -9.10 -23.80
CA ALA A 233 28.06 -8.19 -22.87
C ALA A 233 27.96 -8.66 -21.41
N ALA A 234 26.83 -9.27 -21.04
CA ALA A 234 26.65 -9.85 -19.71
C ALA A 234 27.68 -10.97 -19.42
N ARG A 235 27.89 -11.90 -20.36
CA ARG A 235 28.90 -12.96 -20.20
C ARG A 235 30.33 -12.41 -20.14
N ASP A 236 30.64 -11.37 -20.91
CA ASP A 236 31.94 -10.71 -20.85
C ASP A 236 32.18 -10.10 -19.46
N LEU A 237 31.18 -9.43 -18.87
CA LEU A 237 31.26 -8.92 -17.50
C LEU A 237 31.39 -10.02 -16.44
N LEU A 238 30.67 -11.13 -16.57
CA LEU A 238 30.83 -12.28 -15.66
C LEU A 238 32.24 -12.86 -15.75
N ALA A 239 32.80 -13.00 -16.95
CA ALA A 239 34.18 -13.46 -17.13
C ALA A 239 35.19 -12.50 -16.48
N ASP A 240 35.03 -11.19 -16.66
CA ASP A 240 35.86 -10.16 -16.01
C ASP A 240 35.70 -10.14 -14.48
N ALA A 241 34.52 -10.51 -13.98
CA ALA A 241 34.25 -10.70 -12.54
C ALA A 241 34.79 -12.02 -11.98
N GLY A 242 35.33 -12.91 -12.83
CA GLY A 242 35.90 -14.20 -12.41
C GLY A 242 34.93 -15.39 -12.51
N PHE A 243 33.78 -15.21 -13.17
CA PHE A 243 32.74 -16.23 -13.37
C PHE A 243 32.49 -16.54 -14.86
N PRO A 244 33.51 -16.91 -15.66
CA PRO A 244 33.35 -17.12 -17.10
C PRO A 244 32.38 -18.27 -17.47
N GLU A 245 32.16 -19.21 -16.55
CA GLU A 245 31.24 -20.35 -16.70
C GLU A 245 30.00 -20.19 -15.79
N GLY A 246 29.75 -18.99 -15.25
CA GLY A 246 28.71 -18.74 -14.26
C GLY A 246 29.02 -19.28 -12.85
N PHE A 247 27.97 -19.47 -12.05
CA PHE A 247 28.02 -19.95 -10.67
C PHE A 247 26.70 -20.60 -10.26
N SER A 248 26.66 -21.24 -9.09
CA SER A 248 25.43 -21.81 -8.52
C SER A 248 24.83 -20.90 -7.45
N THR A 249 23.50 -20.81 -7.39
CA THR A 249 22.76 -19.99 -6.43
C THR A 249 21.31 -20.48 -6.28
N SER A 250 20.44 -19.68 -5.66
CA SER A 250 19.01 -19.94 -5.47
C SER A 250 18.16 -18.79 -6.00
N ILE A 251 16.88 -19.08 -6.27
CA ILE A 251 15.80 -18.11 -6.51
C ILE A 251 14.75 -18.35 -5.44
N PHE A 252 14.62 -17.43 -4.49
CA PHE A 252 13.62 -17.47 -3.44
C PHE A 252 12.35 -16.71 -3.85
N TYR A 253 11.18 -17.25 -3.52
CA TYR A 253 9.91 -16.55 -3.70
C TYR A 253 8.85 -17.09 -2.75
N ARG A 254 7.76 -16.33 -2.57
CA ARG A 254 6.52 -16.79 -1.93
C ARG A 254 5.43 -17.01 -2.98
N ASP A 255 4.67 -18.10 -2.89
CA ASP A 255 3.63 -18.44 -3.87
C ASP A 255 2.31 -17.70 -3.57
N VAL A 256 2.36 -16.37 -3.67
CA VAL A 256 1.20 -15.48 -3.44
C VAL A 256 1.03 -14.55 -4.63
N VAL A 257 -0.13 -14.64 -5.29
CA VAL A 257 -0.48 -13.82 -6.45
C VAL A 257 -0.55 -12.34 -6.05
N ARG A 258 0.11 -11.49 -6.84
CA ARG A 258 0.06 -10.03 -6.70
C ARG A 258 -0.13 -9.41 -8.08
N GLY A 259 -0.68 -8.20 -8.14
CA GLY A 259 -0.89 -7.51 -9.42
C GLY A 259 0.40 -7.37 -10.24
N TYR A 260 1.54 -7.15 -9.57
CA TYR A 260 2.86 -7.09 -10.19
C TYR A 260 3.45 -8.46 -10.57
N LEU A 261 2.96 -9.58 -10.03
CA LEU A 261 3.50 -10.92 -10.30
C LEU A 261 2.35 -11.95 -10.32
N PRO A 262 1.61 -12.06 -11.44
CA PRO A 262 0.41 -12.88 -11.52
C PRO A 262 0.70 -14.39 -11.62
N GLU A 263 1.78 -14.78 -12.32
CA GLU A 263 2.16 -16.17 -12.62
C GLU A 263 3.43 -16.58 -11.87
N VAL A 264 3.40 -16.50 -10.54
CA VAL A 264 4.58 -16.52 -9.65
C VAL A 264 5.56 -17.68 -9.93
N SER A 265 5.07 -18.92 -9.82
CA SER A 265 5.89 -20.12 -9.99
C SER A 265 6.46 -20.25 -11.41
N SER A 266 5.67 -19.90 -12.42
CA SER A 266 6.08 -19.98 -13.84
C SER A 266 7.17 -18.96 -14.16
N VAL A 267 7.04 -17.74 -13.64
CA VAL A 267 8.04 -16.68 -13.79
C VAL A 267 9.36 -17.06 -13.09
N ALA A 268 9.33 -17.71 -11.93
CA ALA A 268 10.54 -18.20 -11.25
C ALA A 268 11.32 -19.24 -12.09
N VAL A 269 10.61 -20.18 -12.72
CA VAL A 269 11.21 -21.17 -13.63
C VAL A 269 11.77 -20.52 -14.90
N GLU A 270 11.12 -19.47 -15.40
CA GLU A 270 11.63 -18.69 -16.53
C GLU A 270 12.95 -17.97 -16.18
N PHE A 271 13.05 -17.36 -15.00
CA PHE A 271 14.32 -16.80 -14.51
C PHE A 271 15.41 -17.87 -14.41
N GLN A 272 15.11 -19.02 -13.82
CA GLN A 272 16.05 -20.15 -13.78
C GLN A 272 16.55 -20.53 -15.18
N THR A 273 15.64 -20.61 -16.15
CA THR A 273 15.96 -20.95 -17.54
C THR A 273 16.87 -19.90 -18.19
N GLN A 274 16.52 -18.61 -18.07
CA GLN A 274 17.31 -17.53 -18.64
C GLN A 274 18.69 -17.40 -17.98
N LEU A 275 18.78 -17.49 -16.66
CA LEU A 275 20.05 -17.46 -15.92
C LEU A 275 21.00 -18.57 -16.41
N ARG A 276 20.49 -19.80 -16.56
CA ARG A 276 21.27 -20.92 -17.07
C ARG A 276 21.70 -20.71 -18.53
N GLU A 277 20.77 -20.36 -19.41
CA GLU A 277 21.03 -20.31 -20.85
C GLU A 277 21.82 -19.08 -21.29
N ASN A 278 21.53 -17.92 -20.69
CA ASN A 278 22.16 -16.67 -21.08
C ASN A 278 23.49 -16.45 -20.36
N LEU A 279 23.60 -16.89 -19.11
CA LEU A 279 24.72 -16.53 -18.21
C LEU A 279 25.47 -17.72 -17.62
N GLY A 280 25.00 -18.97 -17.81
CA GLY A 280 25.59 -20.14 -17.18
C GLY A 280 25.36 -20.22 -15.67
N ILE A 281 24.44 -19.42 -15.12
CA ILE A 281 24.13 -19.41 -13.69
C ILE A 281 23.11 -20.50 -13.40
N GLU A 282 23.50 -21.48 -12.59
CA GLU A 282 22.65 -22.61 -12.20
C GLU A 282 21.92 -22.26 -10.89
N ALA A 283 20.65 -21.89 -10.98
CA ALA A 283 19.86 -21.47 -9.83
C ALA A 283 18.82 -22.53 -9.41
N GLU A 284 18.73 -22.85 -8.12
CA GLU A 284 17.64 -23.68 -7.56
C GLU A 284 16.43 -22.81 -7.20
N VAL A 285 15.23 -23.19 -7.64
CA VAL A 285 13.99 -22.47 -7.32
C VAL A 285 13.43 -22.95 -5.98
N ILE A 286 13.31 -22.05 -5.00
CA ILE A 286 12.93 -22.34 -3.62
C ILE A 286 11.68 -21.53 -3.25
N VAL A 287 10.60 -22.24 -2.92
CA VAL A 287 9.38 -21.64 -2.38
C VAL A 287 9.51 -21.51 -0.88
N MET A 288 9.23 -20.33 -0.34
CA MET A 288 9.22 -20.04 1.09
C MET A 288 7.82 -19.76 1.60
N GLU A 289 7.60 -19.95 2.90
CA GLU A 289 6.41 -19.44 3.58
C GLU A 289 6.38 -17.91 3.47
N SER A 290 5.19 -17.33 3.33
CA SER A 290 5.03 -15.90 3.03
C SER A 290 5.59 -14.99 4.12
N GLY A 291 5.29 -15.25 5.38
CA GLY A 291 5.77 -14.44 6.50
C GLY A 291 7.29 -14.52 6.65
N GLU A 292 7.84 -15.73 6.57
CA GLU A 292 9.30 -15.97 6.57
C GLU A 292 9.99 -15.25 5.41
N PHE A 293 9.47 -15.39 4.19
CA PHE A 293 10.02 -14.72 3.01
C PHE A 293 10.04 -13.19 3.14
N ILE A 294 8.94 -12.60 3.62
CA ILE A 294 8.86 -11.14 3.79
C ILE A 294 9.83 -10.67 4.88
N ALA A 295 9.95 -11.40 6.00
CA ALA A 295 10.91 -11.07 7.05
C ALA A 295 12.36 -11.13 6.55
N GLU A 296 12.74 -12.21 5.86
CA GLU A 296 14.11 -12.38 5.36
C GLU A 296 14.46 -11.42 4.22
N SER A 297 13.54 -11.21 3.27
CA SER A 297 13.77 -10.25 2.17
C SER A 297 13.90 -8.82 2.68
N THR A 298 13.02 -8.38 3.58
CA THR A 298 13.04 -7.01 4.14
C THR A 298 14.32 -6.73 4.94
N THR A 299 14.85 -7.76 5.62
CA THR A 299 16.06 -7.64 6.45
C THR A 299 17.36 -7.97 5.72
N GLY A 300 17.31 -8.21 4.40
CA GLY A 300 18.49 -8.48 3.59
C GLY A 300 19.18 -9.80 3.94
N GLN A 301 18.42 -10.83 4.30
CA GLN A 301 18.96 -12.14 4.73
C GLN A 301 18.95 -13.21 3.65
N LEU A 302 18.30 -12.96 2.50
CA LEU A 302 18.28 -13.89 1.36
C LEU A 302 19.62 -13.86 0.62
N ASP A 303 20.32 -14.99 0.58
CA ASP A 303 21.66 -15.18 0.01
C ASP A 303 21.67 -15.65 -1.46
N GLY A 304 20.56 -15.39 -2.15
CA GLY A 304 20.33 -15.75 -3.56
C GLY A 304 19.60 -14.64 -4.29
N PHE A 305 19.11 -14.95 -5.48
CA PHE A 305 18.08 -14.14 -6.11
C PHE A 305 16.77 -14.28 -5.36
N TYR A 306 15.93 -13.24 -5.40
CA TYR A 306 14.57 -13.37 -4.93
C TYR A 306 13.58 -12.53 -5.74
N LEU A 307 12.35 -13.03 -5.87
CA LEU A 307 11.28 -12.39 -6.62
C LEU A 307 10.35 -11.65 -5.69
N LEU A 308 10.26 -10.34 -5.87
CA LEU A 308 9.33 -9.51 -5.13
C LEU A 308 8.90 -8.34 -5.99
N GLY A 309 8.06 -7.48 -5.43
CA GLY A 309 7.55 -6.30 -6.11
C GLY A 309 6.87 -5.38 -5.13
N TRP A 310 6.39 -4.27 -5.66
CA TRP A 310 5.75 -3.22 -4.89
C TRP A 310 4.52 -2.71 -5.64
N GLY A 311 3.42 -2.49 -4.91
CA GLY A 311 2.26 -1.75 -5.40
C GLY A 311 2.20 -0.43 -4.63
N ALA A 312 1.80 0.64 -5.30
CA ALA A 312 1.86 1.97 -4.70
C ALA A 312 0.82 2.11 -3.56
N ASP A 313 1.24 2.52 -2.37
CA ASP A 313 0.32 2.82 -1.26
C ASP A 313 -0.26 4.24 -1.36
N TYR A 314 0.57 5.16 -1.86
CA TYR A 314 0.21 6.57 -2.08
C TYR A 314 0.90 7.11 -3.35
N PRO A 315 0.31 8.12 -4.02
CA PRO A 315 0.72 8.60 -5.34
C PRO A 315 1.92 9.55 -5.31
N HIS A 316 3.04 9.11 -4.76
CA HIS A 316 4.28 9.88 -4.76
C HIS A 316 5.50 8.98 -4.96
N VAL A 317 6.53 9.51 -5.63
CA VAL A 317 7.76 8.76 -5.94
C VAL A 317 8.48 8.23 -4.70
N THR A 318 8.34 8.90 -3.55
CA THR A 318 8.90 8.45 -2.26
C THR A 318 8.29 7.13 -1.78
N ASN A 319 7.08 6.77 -2.23
CA ASN A 319 6.50 5.45 -1.91
C ASN A 319 7.32 4.30 -2.52
N PHE A 320 8.04 4.57 -3.61
CA PHE A 320 8.92 3.60 -4.26
C PHE A 320 10.37 3.81 -3.83
N LEU A 321 10.94 4.99 -4.12
CA LEU A 321 12.39 5.18 -4.04
C LEU A 321 12.87 5.24 -2.58
N ASP A 322 12.22 6.03 -1.72
CA ASP A 322 12.64 6.17 -0.32
C ASP A 322 12.43 4.87 0.47
N TYR A 323 11.35 4.12 0.21
CA TYR A 323 11.14 2.81 0.85
C TYR A 323 12.31 1.85 0.56
N HIS A 324 12.65 1.70 -0.73
CA HIS A 324 13.56 0.65 -1.20
C HIS A 324 15.03 1.06 -1.15
N PHE A 325 15.34 2.36 -1.19
CA PHE A 325 16.70 2.88 -1.32
C PHE A 325 17.04 4.02 -0.37
N GLY A 326 16.11 4.41 0.52
CA GLY A 326 16.32 5.47 1.49
C GLY A 326 17.21 5.08 2.66
N VAL A 327 17.31 5.98 3.64
CA VAL A 327 18.14 5.80 4.83
C VAL A 327 17.67 4.60 5.65
N GLY A 328 18.61 3.74 6.04
CA GLY A 328 18.34 2.60 6.92
C GLY A 328 17.72 1.40 6.22
N THR A 329 17.40 1.48 4.93
CA THR A 329 16.92 0.33 4.16
C THR A 329 18.04 -0.67 3.92
N VAL A 330 17.79 -1.94 4.26
CA VAL A 330 18.76 -3.04 4.15
C VAL A 330 18.30 -4.16 3.22
N GLN A 331 17.13 -4.01 2.58
CA GLN A 331 16.52 -5.03 1.74
C GLN A 331 17.47 -5.59 0.67
N PHE A 332 18.27 -4.72 0.04
CA PHE A 332 19.25 -5.09 -0.99
C PHE A 332 20.71 -5.16 -0.47
N GLY A 333 20.89 -5.25 0.85
CA GLY A 333 22.19 -5.25 1.53
C GLY A 333 22.59 -3.86 2.03
N ASN A 334 23.87 -3.51 1.94
CA ASN A 334 24.38 -2.20 2.32
C ASN A 334 23.80 -1.11 1.41
N ALA A 335 23.32 -0.02 2.01
CA ALA A 335 22.85 1.14 1.27
C ALA A 335 23.99 1.82 0.49
N PHE A 336 23.62 2.53 -0.57
CA PHE A 336 24.53 3.29 -1.42
C PHE A 336 24.31 4.78 -1.21
N ASP A 337 25.31 5.50 -0.69
CA ASP A 337 25.23 6.93 -0.42
C ASP A 337 24.91 7.74 -1.68
N GLU A 338 25.37 7.27 -2.84
CA GLU A 338 25.10 7.87 -4.15
C GLU A 338 23.62 7.79 -4.57
N ILE A 339 22.85 6.87 -3.99
CA ILE A 339 21.40 6.79 -4.17
C ILE A 339 20.68 7.52 -3.04
N VAL A 340 21.11 7.28 -1.79
CA VAL A 340 20.46 7.81 -0.58
C VAL A 340 20.48 9.34 -0.53
N ASN A 341 21.63 9.96 -0.81
CA ASN A 341 21.79 11.41 -0.66
C ASN A 341 20.88 12.22 -1.60
N PRO A 342 20.80 11.96 -2.92
CA PRO A 342 19.88 12.70 -3.79
C PRO A 342 18.41 12.45 -3.41
N LEU A 343 18.04 11.25 -2.97
CA LEU A 343 16.67 10.98 -2.49
C LEU A 343 16.31 11.79 -1.24
N LEU A 344 17.23 11.88 -0.27
CA LEU A 344 17.05 12.68 0.94
C LEU A 344 16.86 14.17 0.65
N GLU A 345 17.58 14.71 -0.34
CA GLU A 345 17.42 16.10 -0.75
C GLU A 345 16.13 16.31 -1.55
N ALA A 346 15.78 15.38 -2.44
CA ALA A 346 14.60 15.49 -3.29
C ALA A 346 13.29 15.39 -2.49
N SER A 347 13.24 14.50 -1.48
CA SER A 347 12.00 14.17 -0.75
C SER A 347 11.41 15.32 0.06
N ILE A 348 12.16 16.39 0.30
CA ILE A 348 11.70 17.58 1.02
C ILE A 348 11.26 18.74 0.10
N ILE A 349 11.42 18.59 -1.23
CA ILE A 349 11.14 19.62 -2.24
C ILE A 349 9.74 19.39 -2.83
N ALA A 350 8.84 20.35 -2.61
CA ALA A 350 7.46 20.24 -3.09
C ALA A 350 7.27 20.50 -4.60
N ASP A 351 8.13 21.33 -5.20
CA ASP A 351 8.04 21.62 -6.63
C ASP A 351 8.64 20.46 -7.45
N VAL A 352 7.78 19.76 -8.19
CA VAL A 352 8.12 18.57 -8.97
C VAL A 352 9.30 18.84 -9.92
N ALA A 353 9.31 19.99 -10.62
CA ALA A 353 10.35 20.33 -11.59
C ALA A 353 11.70 20.64 -10.92
N THR A 354 11.68 21.21 -9.72
CA THR A 354 12.88 21.47 -8.91
C THR A 354 13.48 20.18 -8.36
N ALA A 355 12.64 19.19 -8.00
CA ALA A 355 13.09 17.89 -7.51
C ALA A 355 13.58 16.94 -8.62
N ALA A 356 13.10 17.10 -9.86
CA ALA A 356 13.36 16.19 -10.98
C ALA A 356 14.86 15.87 -11.23
N PRO A 357 15.80 16.84 -11.20
CA PRO A 357 17.23 16.53 -11.42
C PRO A 357 17.83 15.60 -10.36
N LEU A 358 17.39 15.70 -9.11
CA LEU A 358 17.85 14.84 -8.02
C LEU A 358 17.29 13.42 -8.16
N TYR A 359 16.03 13.29 -8.57
CA TYR A 359 15.47 11.97 -8.89
C TYR A 359 16.13 11.33 -10.12
N ALA A 360 16.52 12.12 -11.12
CA ALA A 360 17.32 11.63 -12.24
C ALA A 360 18.69 11.09 -11.78
N GLU A 361 19.36 11.81 -10.86
CA GLU A 361 20.63 11.36 -10.27
C GLU A 361 20.46 10.04 -9.52
N ALA A 362 19.46 9.93 -8.64
CA ALA A 362 19.16 8.71 -7.90
C ALA A 362 18.84 7.52 -8.83
N ASN A 363 17.97 7.72 -9.83
CA ASN A 363 17.61 6.67 -10.79
C ASN A 363 18.81 6.20 -11.62
N ASN A 364 19.68 7.11 -12.06
CA ASN A 364 20.91 6.75 -12.75
C ASN A 364 21.84 5.91 -11.86
N MET A 365 21.96 6.26 -10.57
CA MET A 365 22.75 5.48 -9.63
C MET A 365 22.13 4.12 -9.32
N ILE A 366 20.80 3.99 -9.22
CA ILE A 366 20.11 2.70 -9.10
C ILE A 366 20.44 1.83 -10.33
N ARG A 367 20.41 2.42 -11.53
CA ARG A 367 20.79 1.74 -12.77
C ARG A 367 22.26 1.32 -12.80
N GLU A 368 23.18 2.17 -12.35
CA GLU A 368 24.61 1.87 -12.35
C GLU A 368 24.99 0.82 -11.31
N LEU A 369 24.43 0.90 -10.10
CA LEU A 369 24.78 0.05 -8.96
C LEU A 369 23.97 -1.25 -8.92
N VAL A 370 22.85 -1.32 -9.63
CA VAL A 370 22.01 -2.53 -9.80
C VAL A 370 21.75 -3.23 -8.45
N PRO A 371 21.08 -2.58 -7.48
CA PRO A 371 20.65 -3.26 -6.26
C PRO A 371 19.62 -4.37 -6.55
N MET A 372 18.84 -4.17 -7.61
CA MET A 372 17.85 -5.11 -8.15
C MET A 372 17.74 -4.90 -9.67
N VAL A 373 17.00 -5.78 -10.36
CA VAL A 373 16.64 -5.64 -11.77
C VAL A 373 15.13 -5.41 -11.87
N PRO A 374 14.66 -4.22 -12.32
CA PRO A 374 13.25 -3.96 -12.57
C PRO A 374 12.82 -4.71 -13.83
N ILE A 375 11.70 -5.42 -13.73
CA ILE A 375 11.22 -6.34 -14.76
C ILE A 375 10.01 -5.73 -15.47
N SER A 376 8.98 -5.36 -14.71
CA SER A 376 7.73 -4.81 -15.26
C SER A 376 7.01 -3.83 -14.37
N HIS A 377 6.17 -3.04 -15.02
CA HIS A 377 4.97 -2.47 -14.43
C HIS A 377 3.78 -3.24 -15.02
N ALA A 378 3.06 -3.99 -14.17
CA ALA A 378 2.08 -4.96 -14.64
C ALA A 378 0.67 -4.34 -14.72
N ALA A 379 -0.07 -4.71 -15.77
CA ALA A 379 -1.50 -4.49 -15.80
C ALA A 379 -2.20 -5.51 -14.89
N SER A 380 -3.23 -5.05 -14.19
CA SER A 380 -4.12 -5.91 -13.41
C SER A 380 -5.56 -5.43 -13.59
N ALA A 381 -6.52 -6.30 -13.29
CA ALA A 381 -7.92 -5.99 -13.45
C ALA A 381 -8.80 -6.68 -12.41
N ALA A 382 -9.87 -5.99 -12.05
CA ALA A 382 -11.07 -6.55 -11.44
C ALA A 382 -12.08 -6.91 -12.55
N ALA A 383 -13.16 -7.57 -12.17
CA ALA A 383 -14.31 -7.76 -13.06
C ALA A 383 -15.61 -7.59 -12.29
N ALA A 384 -16.66 -7.16 -12.98
CA ALA A 384 -17.99 -7.04 -12.43
C ALA A 384 -19.04 -7.50 -13.44
N ARG A 385 -20.28 -7.67 -12.98
CA ARG A 385 -21.42 -7.77 -13.88
C ARG A 385 -21.54 -6.47 -14.69
N ALA A 386 -21.88 -6.58 -15.96
CA ALA A 386 -22.02 -5.44 -16.87
C ALA A 386 -23.18 -4.50 -16.49
N ASP A 387 -24.15 -4.99 -15.71
CA ASP A 387 -25.27 -4.21 -15.19
C ASP A 387 -24.99 -3.55 -13.83
N LEU A 388 -23.79 -3.73 -13.25
CA LEU A 388 -23.39 -3.07 -12.01
C LEU A 388 -23.15 -1.58 -12.27
N GLY A 389 -24.05 -0.74 -11.75
CA GLY A 389 -24.00 0.70 -11.90
C GLY A 389 -22.76 1.30 -11.24
N ASN A 390 -22.02 2.12 -11.99
CA ASN A 390 -20.78 2.76 -11.54
C ASN A 390 -19.72 1.77 -11.02
N ALA A 391 -19.61 0.57 -11.60
CA ALA A 391 -18.55 -0.37 -11.26
C ALA A 391 -17.16 0.24 -11.53
N HIS A 392 -16.29 0.24 -10.51
CA HIS A 392 -14.98 0.88 -10.57
C HIS A 392 -13.99 0.17 -9.63
N TYR A 393 -12.70 0.42 -9.84
CA TYR A 393 -11.64 0.04 -8.92
C TYR A 393 -10.61 1.18 -8.90
N PRO A 394 -10.46 1.90 -7.77
CA PRO A 394 -9.60 3.08 -7.73
C PRO A 394 -8.11 2.68 -7.82
N PRO A 395 -7.24 3.57 -8.30
CA PRO A 395 -5.79 3.31 -8.33
C PRO A 395 -5.17 3.19 -6.92
N PHE A 396 -5.82 3.74 -5.90
CA PHE A 396 -5.40 3.68 -4.50
C PHE A 396 -6.59 3.37 -3.60
N GLY A 397 -6.39 2.51 -2.60
CA GLY A 397 -7.45 2.05 -1.72
C GLY A 397 -8.40 1.03 -2.38
N ALA A 398 -9.46 0.68 -1.65
CA ALA A 398 -10.48 -0.26 -2.09
C ALA A 398 -11.62 0.42 -2.87
N PRO A 399 -12.43 -0.34 -3.63
CA PRO A 399 -13.65 0.19 -4.24
C PRO A 399 -14.54 0.93 -3.23
N GLN A 400 -15.07 2.08 -3.65
CA GLN A 400 -15.99 2.89 -2.86
C GLN A 400 -17.40 2.37 -3.08
N PHE A 401 -17.78 1.32 -2.36
CA PHE A 401 -19.04 0.61 -2.60
C PHE A 401 -20.28 1.47 -2.36
N ASN A 402 -20.20 2.53 -1.56
CA ASN A 402 -21.28 3.49 -1.38
C ASN A 402 -21.64 4.25 -2.68
N LEU A 403 -20.74 4.28 -3.66
CA LEU A 403 -20.95 4.91 -4.96
C LEU A 403 -21.40 3.92 -6.04
N ILE A 404 -21.55 2.64 -5.73
CA ILE A 404 -21.96 1.58 -6.67
C ILE A 404 -23.46 1.30 -6.51
N ASP A 405 -24.13 1.03 -7.63
CA ASP A 405 -25.54 0.62 -7.65
C ASP A 405 -25.70 -0.80 -8.24
N PRO A 406 -25.91 -1.84 -7.40
CA PRO A 406 -26.14 -3.20 -7.87
C PRO A 406 -27.55 -3.45 -8.44
N GLY A 407 -28.47 -2.48 -8.35
CA GLY A 407 -29.86 -2.63 -8.77
C GLY A 407 -30.68 -3.57 -7.87
N LYS A 408 -30.18 -3.87 -6.67
CA LYS A 408 -30.76 -4.77 -5.65
C LYS A 408 -30.28 -4.37 -4.26
N ASP A 409 -30.87 -4.95 -3.22
CA ASP A 409 -30.58 -4.55 -1.83
C ASP A 409 -29.21 -5.06 -1.31
N THR A 410 -28.58 -6.01 -2.01
CA THR A 410 -27.32 -6.64 -1.59
C THR A 410 -26.28 -6.63 -2.71
N LEU A 411 -25.10 -6.08 -2.42
CA LEU A 411 -23.90 -6.24 -3.23
C LEU A 411 -23.00 -7.32 -2.63
N VAL A 412 -22.56 -8.28 -3.43
CA VAL A 412 -21.60 -9.31 -3.03
C VAL A 412 -20.30 -9.10 -3.79
N TYR A 413 -19.25 -8.75 -3.05
CA TYR A 413 -17.89 -8.59 -3.55
C TYR A 413 -17.03 -9.79 -3.14
N MET A 414 -16.18 -10.29 -4.03
CA MET A 414 -15.29 -11.42 -3.74
C MET A 414 -13.81 -11.09 -3.93
N GLN A 415 -13.04 -11.29 -2.86
CA GLN A 415 -11.59 -11.08 -2.84
C GLN A 415 -10.79 -12.38 -2.69
N ASN A 416 -9.47 -12.27 -2.63
CA ASN A 416 -8.56 -13.41 -2.72
C ASN A 416 -8.49 -14.19 -1.41
N ALA A 417 -8.60 -13.52 -0.27
CA ALA A 417 -8.46 -14.12 1.05
C ALA A 417 -9.35 -13.43 2.08
N GLU A 418 -9.56 -14.12 3.20
CA GLU A 418 -10.14 -13.55 4.41
C GLU A 418 -9.21 -12.46 4.98
N PRO A 419 -9.74 -11.30 5.43
CA PRO A 419 -8.93 -10.32 6.16
C PRO A 419 -8.36 -10.94 7.44
N ILE A 420 -7.13 -10.61 7.83
CA ILE A 420 -6.54 -11.11 9.08
C ILE A 420 -7.09 -10.37 10.30
N SER A 421 -7.32 -9.06 10.17
CA SER A 421 -8.10 -8.24 11.08
C SER A 421 -8.82 -7.11 10.34
N LEU A 422 -9.66 -6.36 11.06
CA LEU A 422 -10.31 -5.14 10.57
C LEU A 422 -9.78 -3.86 11.24
N TYR A 423 -8.66 -3.92 11.96
CA TYR A 423 -8.02 -2.73 12.53
C TYR A 423 -6.99 -2.14 11.57
N CYS A 424 -7.44 -1.25 10.66
CA CYS A 424 -6.61 -0.75 9.56
C CYS A 424 -5.22 -0.25 9.97
N ALA A 425 -5.09 0.34 11.17
CA ALA A 425 -3.87 0.98 11.64
C ALA A 425 -2.68 0.03 11.78
N ASP A 426 -2.93 -1.26 12.01
CA ASP A 426 -1.89 -2.27 12.20
C ASP A 426 -1.83 -3.30 11.05
N GLU A 427 -2.63 -3.10 10.00
CA GLU A 427 -2.66 -4.01 8.85
C GLU A 427 -1.89 -3.47 7.66
N SER A 428 -1.31 -4.38 6.88
CA SER A 428 -0.46 -4.06 5.73
C SER A 428 -0.88 -4.71 4.41
N ASP A 429 -1.77 -5.70 4.44
CA ASP A 429 -2.28 -6.36 3.25
C ASP A 429 -3.59 -5.73 2.74
N GLY A 430 -3.81 -5.84 1.43
CA GLY A 430 -4.99 -5.25 0.78
C GLY A 430 -6.29 -5.95 1.16
N GLU A 431 -6.24 -7.23 1.51
CA GLU A 431 -7.39 -8.04 1.89
C GLU A 431 -7.99 -7.62 3.24
N SER A 432 -7.17 -7.16 4.18
CA SER A 432 -7.56 -6.50 5.42
C SER A 432 -7.94 -5.04 5.23
N LEU A 433 -7.14 -4.27 4.47
CA LEU A 433 -7.42 -2.85 4.25
C LEU A 433 -8.73 -2.61 3.49
N SER A 434 -9.12 -3.52 2.59
CA SER A 434 -10.32 -3.37 1.77
C SER A 434 -11.63 -3.30 2.55
N PRO A 435 -11.98 -4.30 3.40
CA PRO A 435 -13.18 -4.24 4.23
C PRO A 435 -13.08 -3.21 5.36
N CYS A 436 -11.89 -2.98 5.94
CA CYS A 436 -11.78 -2.01 7.04
C CYS A 436 -11.98 -0.56 6.58
N GLN A 437 -11.57 -0.21 5.34
CA GLN A 437 -11.84 1.09 4.70
C GLN A 437 -13.36 1.37 4.55
N GLN A 438 -14.20 0.33 4.56
CA GLN A 438 -15.65 0.51 4.49
C GLN A 438 -16.23 1.02 5.82
N VAL A 439 -15.50 0.82 6.92
CA VAL A 439 -15.91 1.15 8.29
C VAL A 439 -15.29 2.47 8.76
N VAL A 440 -13.97 2.64 8.60
CA VAL A 440 -13.24 3.82 9.08
C VAL A 440 -12.84 4.72 7.92
N GLU A 441 -12.81 6.03 8.16
CA GLU A 441 -12.43 7.03 7.16
C GLU A 441 -11.23 7.85 7.65
N THR A 442 -10.42 8.30 6.70
CA THR A 442 -9.24 9.13 6.89
C THR A 442 -9.61 10.63 6.84
N LEU A 443 -8.66 11.51 7.16
CA LEU A 443 -8.88 12.96 7.09
C LEU A 443 -9.09 13.45 5.65
N LEU A 444 -8.30 12.92 4.72
CA LEU A 444 -8.45 13.09 3.28
C LEU A 444 -8.68 11.72 2.65
N GLN A 445 -9.09 11.64 1.38
CA GLN A 445 -9.18 10.39 0.65
C GLN A 445 -8.70 10.57 -0.79
N TYR A 446 -8.46 9.48 -1.51
CA TYR A 446 -8.15 9.55 -2.93
C TYR A 446 -9.42 9.65 -3.77
N LYS A 447 -9.34 10.35 -4.91
CA LYS A 447 -10.39 10.30 -5.93
C LYS A 447 -10.54 8.89 -6.47
N ILE A 448 -11.76 8.57 -6.89
CA ILE A 448 -12.12 7.27 -7.47
C ILE A 448 -11.32 6.92 -8.75
N ASP A 449 -10.88 7.92 -9.49
CA ASP A 449 -10.28 7.79 -10.82
C ASP A 449 -8.79 8.20 -10.88
N SER A 450 -8.22 8.65 -9.76
CA SER A 450 -6.87 9.21 -9.70
C SER A 450 -6.31 9.19 -8.28
N GLY A 451 -5.00 9.39 -8.15
CA GLY A 451 -4.34 9.57 -6.84
C GLY A 451 -4.53 10.97 -6.23
N GLU A 452 -5.31 11.85 -6.84
CA GLU A 452 -5.52 13.19 -6.27
C GLU A 452 -6.26 13.08 -4.92
N THR A 453 -5.79 13.80 -3.92
CA THR A 453 -6.43 13.87 -2.61
C THR A 453 -7.66 14.78 -2.66
N VAL A 454 -8.73 14.37 -1.98
CA VAL A 454 -9.95 15.14 -1.79
C VAL A 454 -10.39 15.13 -0.33
N PRO A 455 -11.20 16.12 0.11
CA PRO A 455 -11.73 16.17 1.47
C PRO A 455 -12.50 14.90 1.86
N ALA A 456 -12.16 14.31 3.02
CA ALA A 456 -12.91 13.27 3.71
C ALA A 456 -13.35 13.80 5.08
N LEU A 457 -12.93 13.24 6.22
CA LEU A 457 -13.30 13.77 7.55
C LEU A 457 -12.83 15.21 7.79
N ALA A 458 -11.74 15.62 7.13
CA ALA A 458 -11.36 17.02 7.02
C ALA A 458 -11.92 17.64 5.74
N THR A 459 -12.44 18.87 5.85
CA THR A 459 -12.80 19.72 4.71
C THR A 459 -11.59 20.20 3.90
N GLY A 460 -10.39 20.09 4.49
CA GLY A 460 -9.11 20.32 3.86
C GLY A 460 -8.00 20.50 4.90
N CYS A 461 -6.76 20.27 4.49
CA CYS A 461 -5.55 20.55 5.26
C CYS A 461 -4.77 21.66 4.55
N THR A 462 -4.27 22.64 5.29
CA THR A 462 -3.51 23.77 4.72
C THR A 462 -2.07 23.72 5.21
N PRO A 463 -1.07 23.55 4.31
CA PRO A 463 0.33 23.61 4.69
C PRO A 463 0.79 25.04 4.97
N ASN A 464 1.80 25.19 5.85
CA ASN A 464 2.62 26.39 5.89
C ASN A 464 3.57 26.45 4.66
N ALA A 465 4.30 27.56 4.51
CA ALA A 465 5.17 27.76 3.32
C ALA A 465 6.27 26.71 3.17
N ASP A 466 6.68 26.08 4.27
CA ASP A 466 7.78 25.12 4.32
C ASP A 466 7.30 23.66 4.39
N SER A 467 5.99 23.39 4.26
CA SER A 467 5.37 22.06 4.39
C SER A 467 5.78 21.30 5.66
N THR A 468 5.93 22.03 6.77
CA THR A 468 6.29 21.51 8.11
C THR A 468 5.16 21.65 9.12
N GLU A 469 4.11 22.39 8.80
CA GLU A 469 2.90 22.48 9.61
C GLU A 469 1.68 22.36 8.71
N PHE A 470 0.69 21.56 9.13
CA PHE A 470 -0.56 21.35 8.41
C PHE A 470 -1.74 21.57 9.35
N VAL A 471 -2.65 22.47 9.00
CA VAL A 471 -3.88 22.72 9.76
C VAL A 471 -5.06 22.11 9.00
N CYS A 472 -5.69 21.11 9.60
CA CYS A 472 -6.83 20.39 9.04
C CYS A 472 -8.13 20.82 9.74
N ASN A 473 -9.10 21.30 8.96
CA ASN A 473 -10.42 21.67 9.47
C ASN A 473 -11.38 20.50 9.31
N LEU A 474 -11.93 20.00 10.41
CA LEU A 474 -12.80 18.84 10.46
C LEU A 474 -14.25 19.19 10.07
N ARG A 475 -14.98 18.18 9.61
CA ARG A 475 -16.42 18.31 9.34
C ARG A 475 -17.21 18.37 10.64
N GLU A 476 -18.16 19.29 10.71
CA GLU A 476 -19.11 19.39 11.81
C GLU A 476 -20.23 18.35 11.65
N GLY A 477 -20.69 17.80 12.78
CA GLY A 477 -21.88 16.96 12.83
C GLY A 477 -21.71 15.51 12.34
N VAL A 478 -20.47 15.06 12.13
CA VAL A 478 -20.18 13.65 11.84
C VAL A 478 -20.32 12.83 13.13
N THR A 479 -20.90 11.64 13.02
CA THR A 479 -21.04 10.68 14.13
C THR A 479 -20.44 9.34 13.74
N PHE A 480 -19.87 8.65 14.72
CA PHE A 480 -19.46 7.26 14.58
C PHE A 480 -20.66 6.31 14.54
N HIS A 481 -20.43 5.05 14.19
CA HIS A 481 -21.47 4.02 14.10
C HIS A 481 -22.19 3.73 15.42
N ASP A 482 -21.58 4.05 16.57
CA ASP A 482 -22.20 3.92 17.89
C ASP A 482 -22.98 5.17 18.34
N GLY A 483 -22.98 6.23 17.53
CA GLY A 483 -23.66 7.49 17.79
C GLY A 483 -22.84 8.50 18.57
N SER A 484 -21.60 8.19 18.96
CA SER A 484 -20.66 9.20 19.48
C SER A 484 -20.31 10.23 18.40
N THR A 485 -19.99 11.45 18.82
CA THR A 485 -19.63 12.55 17.92
C THR A 485 -18.16 12.48 17.57
N PHE A 486 -17.84 12.71 16.29
CA PHE A 486 -16.47 12.84 15.83
C PHE A 486 -15.90 14.23 16.15
N ASP A 487 -14.73 14.29 16.77
CA ASP A 487 -13.98 15.52 16.99
C ASP A 487 -12.44 15.36 16.85
N ALA A 488 -11.72 16.45 17.10
CA ALA A 488 -10.26 16.50 16.99
C ALA A 488 -9.51 15.59 17.97
N ASN A 489 -10.08 15.23 19.12
CA ASN A 489 -9.46 14.31 20.06
C ASN A 489 -9.45 12.87 19.53
N ASP A 490 -10.48 12.46 18.77
CA ASP A 490 -10.49 11.14 18.11
C ASP A 490 -9.34 10.99 17.11
N VAL A 491 -9.01 12.07 16.41
CA VAL A 491 -7.87 12.12 15.50
C VAL A 491 -6.57 11.93 16.28
N VAL A 492 -6.39 12.68 17.36
CA VAL A 492 -5.19 12.57 18.22
C VAL A 492 -5.10 11.17 18.82
N ALA A 493 -6.20 10.59 19.31
CA ALA A 493 -6.23 9.27 19.92
C ALA A 493 -5.90 8.15 18.92
N SER A 494 -6.50 8.17 17.73
CA SER A 494 -6.23 7.20 16.66
C SER A 494 -4.76 7.25 16.24
N TRP A 495 -4.23 8.45 16.03
CA TRP A 495 -2.83 8.63 15.67
C TRP A 495 -1.87 8.28 16.80
N ALA A 496 -2.21 8.57 18.06
CA ALA A 496 -1.40 8.18 19.21
C ALA A 496 -1.35 6.65 19.38
N ALA A 497 -2.46 5.94 19.15
CA ALA A 497 -2.45 4.48 19.16
C ALA A 497 -1.55 3.90 18.06
N GLY A 498 -1.37 4.57 16.92
CA GLY A 498 -0.47 4.13 15.84
C GLY A 498 0.97 4.61 15.94
N LEU A 499 1.23 5.81 16.49
CA LEU A 499 2.56 6.45 16.51
C LEU A 499 3.31 6.39 17.82
N ASP A 500 2.63 6.25 18.95
CA ASP A 500 3.26 6.30 20.28
C ASP A 500 3.41 4.89 20.83
N ALA A 501 4.61 4.34 20.72
CA ALA A 501 4.95 3.00 21.19
C ALA A 501 4.88 2.84 22.72
N ALA A 502 4.74 3.94 23.48
CA ALA A 502 4.46 3.89 24.93
C ALA A 502 2.97 4.06 25.26
N ASN A 503 2.13 4.35 24.27
CA ASN A 503 0.70 4.43 24.45
C ASN A 503 0.16 3.07 24.88
N PRO A 504 -0.65 2.97 25.95
CA PRO A 504 -1.22 1.70 26.41
C PRO A 504 -2.11 1.00 25.37
N PHE A 505 -2.52 1.71 24.31
CA PHE A 505 -3.36 1.23 23.23
C PHE A 505 -2.58 0.97 21.92
N HIS A 506 -1.25 1.11 21.93
CA HIS A 506 -0.38 0.68 20.84
C HIS A 506 -0.13 -0.83 20.91
N VAL A 507 -1.19 -1.61 20.65
CA VAL A 507 -1.19 -3.08 20.80
C VAL A 507 -1.45 -3.77 19.46
N GLY A 508 -2.54 -3.42 18.77
CA GLY A 508 -2.84 -3.94 17.43
C GLY A 508 -3.11 -5.45 17.37
N ASN A 509 -2.99 -5.98 16.15
CA ASN A 509 -3.04 -7.39 15.80
C ASN A 509 -1.63 -8.01 15.88
N THR A 510 -0.67 -7.42 15.16
CA THR A 510 0.75 -7.77 15.18
C THR A 510 1.55 -6.85 16.12
N GLY A 511 1.06 -5.63 16.34
CA GLY A 511 1.73 -4.57 17.10
C GLY A 511 2.89 -3.93 16.34
N THR A 512 2.96 -4.11 15.02
CA THR A 512 4.09 -3.60 14.22
C THR A 512 3.83 -2.20 13.67
N PHE A 513 2.57 -1.81 13.47
CA PHE A 513 2.11 -0.53 12.95
C PHE A 513 2.95 -0.04 11.77
N THR A 514 3.15 -0.96 10.81
CA THR A 514 4.20 -0.86 9.78
C THR A 514 4.15 0.46 9.03
N TYR A 515 2.95 0.92 8.62
CA TYR A 515 2.80 2.18 7.89
C TYR A 515 3.01 3.41 8.75
N TYR A 516 2.71 3.36 10.04
CA TYR A 516 3.02 4.44 10.96
C TYR A 516 4.54 4.58 11.15
N ALA A 517 5.24 3.48 11.39
CA ALA A 517 6.69 3.49 11.51
C ALA A 517 7.37 3.90 10.20
N TYR A 518 6.96 3.34 9.07
CA TYR A 518 7.59 3.60 7.78
C TYR A 518 7.32 5.02 7.27
N LEU A 519 6.05 5.44 7.16
CA LEU A 519 5.71 6.66 6.44
C LEU A 519 6.10 7.95 7.17
N TRP A 520 6.36 7.83 8.48
CA TRP A 520 6.71 8.92 9.37
C TRP A 520 8.13 8.81 9.91
N ASP A 521 9.03 8.10 9.23
CA ASP A 521 10.45 7.95 9.60
C ASP A 521 10.65 7.43 11.05
N GLY A 522 9.72 6.62 11.54
CA GLY A 522 9.69 6.05 12.88
C GLY A 522 8.48 6.49 13.71
N PHE A 523 8.30 5.83 14.85
CA PHE A 523 7.34 6.22 15.88
C PHE A 523 7.76 7.52 16.57
N ILE A 524 6.82 8.22 17.22
CA ILE A 524 7.11 9.49 17.89
C ILE A 524 8.04 9.32 19.11
N ASN A 525 8.17 8.09 19.61
CA ASN A 525 9.09 7.68 20.66
C ASN A 525 9.71 6.32 20.30
N PRO A 526 10.91 5.99 20.82
CA PRO A 526 11.50 4.68 20.59
C PRO A 526 10.62 3.59 21.22
N PRO A 527 10.42 2.44 20.54
CA PRO A 527 9.74 1.31 21.15
C PRO A 527 10.48 0.85 22.42
N PRO A 528 9.77 0.28 23.42
CA PRO A 528 10.42 -0.27 24.61
C PRO A 528 11.49 -1.32 24.22
N GLU A 529 12.68 -1.24 24.80
CA GLU A 529 13.77 -2.24 24.63
C GLU A 529 13.41 -3.64 25.14
#